data_AF-A0AAW2C3X8-F1
#
_entry.id   AF-A0AAW2C3X8-F1
#
_cell.length_a   1.000
_cell.length_b   1.000
_cell.length_c   1.000
_cell.angle_alpha   90.00
_cell.angle_beta   90.00
_cell.angle_gamma   90.00
#
_symmetry.space_group_name_H-M   'P 1'
#
loop_
_entity.id
_entity.type
_entity.pdbx_description
1 polymer ?
#
loop_
_entity_poly.entity_id
_entity_poly.type
_entity_poly.pdbx_seq_one_letter_code
_entity_poly.pdbx_strand_id
1 'polypeptide(L)'
;MALTASSTTTITTLLISLLFLPKFYSSELSHTLIAKADVDLLEFPLNLEFFEAEFFLYGALGYGLDKVAPNLTQRGPTPIGAKKANLDPFTRDVIEQFAYQEVGHLRAIQKVVKGFPRPLLDLSKESFAKVVDAAVGKKLSPPFDPYYSGVHYLLASYLIPYVGLTGYVGTIPKLQAPTSRRLVAGLLGVESGQDAVIRAYLYEHAHKIVEPYGISVAQFSNYFSDLRNKLGHEGVKDEGLWVRKSEGAEGKIKGNALAGDADSVAYDRTAEEILRVVYGSGDEHKPGGFYPKGGNGNIARSHLH
;
A
#
# COMPACT_ATOMS: atom_id res chain seq x y z
N MET A 1 -44.56 -20.72 -56.31
CA MET A 1 -44.50 -21.39 -55.00
C MET A 1 -43.31 -22.33 -54.99
N ALA A 2 -42.23 -21.97 -54.30
CA ALA A 2 -41.19 -22.89 -53.88
C ALA A 2 -40.46 -22.24 -52.69
N LEU A 3 -40.82 -22.66 -51.48
CA LEU A 3 -40.09 -22.40 -50.25
C LEU A 3 -38.90 -23.37 -50.23
N THR A 4 -37.69 -22.88 -50.48
CA THR A 4 -36.48 -23.67 -50.27
C THR A 4 -35.99 -23.48 -48.85
N ALA A 5 -36.05 -24.57 -48.08
CA ALA A 5 -35.61 -24.69 -46.71
C ALA A 5 -34.08 -24.49 -46.59
N SER A 6 -33.66 -23.58 -45.71
CA SER A 6 -32.26 -23.46 -45.29
C SER A 6 -32.19 -23.23 -43.77
N SER A 7 -32.39 -24.27 -42.98
CA SER A 7 -32.30 -24.13 -41.50
C SER A 7 -32.29 -25.46 -40.77
N THR A 8 -31.34 -26.34 -41.05
CA THR A 8 -31.17 -27.54 -40.19
C THR A 8 -29.74 -28.07 -40.11
N THR A 9 -28.94 -27.93 -41.18
CA THR A 9 -27.58 -28.48 -41.21
C THR A 9 -26.54 -27.65 -40.47
N THR A 10 -26.70 -26.32 -40.41
CA THR A 10 -25.73 -25.42 -39.73
C THR A 10 -25.91 -25.38 -38.21
N ILE A 11 -27.11 -25.69 -37.70
CA ILE A 11 -27.42 -25.70 -36.26
C ILE A 11 -26.91 -27.00 -35.61
N THR A 12 -26.93 -28.12 -36.34
CA THR A 12 -26.47 -29.42 -35.83
C THR A 12 -24.95 -29.48 -35.67
N THR A 13 -24.17 -28.84 -36.56
CA THR A 13 -22.70 -28.75 -36.41
C THR A 13 -22.26 -27.89 -35.24
N LEU A 14 -23.02 -26.82 -34.91
CA LEU A 14 -22.70 -25.97 -33.75
C LEU A 14 -22.97 -26.70 -32.42
N LEU A 15 -24.08 -27.45 -32.33
CA LEU A 15 -24.42 -28.25 -31.15
C LEU A 15 -23.47 -29.43 -30.91
N ILE A 16 -22.96 -30.07 -31.96
CA ILE A 16 -21.98 -31.17 -31.81
C ILE A 16 -20.62 -30.64 -31.34
N SER A 17 -20.22 -29.42 -31.76
CA SER A 17 -18.97 -28.80 -31.27
C SER A 17 -18.99 -28.45 -29.77
N LEU A 18 -20.16 -28.15 -29.21
CA LEU A 18 -20.35 -27.94 -27.76
C LEU A 18 -20.27 -29.25 -26.95
N LEU A 19 -20.53 -30.41 -27.58
CA LEU A 19 -20.40 -31.73 -26.96
C LEU A 19 -18.96 -32.26 -26.95
N PHE A 20 -18.06 -31.66 -27.76
CA PHE A 20 -16.64 -31.97 -27.81
C PHE A 20 -15.74 -30.85 -27.25
N LEU A 21 -16.31 -29.86 -26.56
CA LEU A 21 -15.50 -29.07 -25.64
C LEU A 21 -14.92 -30.06 -24.62
N PRO A 22 -13.58 -30.10 -24.42
CA PRO A 22 -13.05 -30.82 -23.27
C PRO A 22 -13.82 -30.26 -22.08
N LYS A 23 -14.48 -31.15 -21.33
CA LYS A 23 -14.90 -30.83 -19.96
C LYS A 23 -13.62 -30.37 -19.30
N PHE A 24 -13.38 -29.06 -19.25
CA PHE A 24 -12.45 -28.48 -18.32
C PHE A 24 -13.01 -28.93 -17.00
N TYR A 25 -12.37 -29.96 -16.45
CA TYR A 25 -12.61 -30.41 -15.10
C TYR A 25 -12.50 -29.14 -14.27
N SER A 26 -13.65 -28.63 -13.85
CA SER A 26 -13.70 -27.79 -12.67
C SER A 26 -13.36 -28.76 -11.56
N SER A 27 -12.07 -29.02 -11.35
CA SER A 27 -11.63 -29.61 -10.10
C SER A 27 -12.16 -28.64 -9.07
N GLU A 28 -13.05 -29.12 -8.21
CA GLU A 28 -13.23 -28.49 -6.91
C GLU A 28 -11.82 -28.21 -6.39
N LEU A 29 -11.46 -26.92 -6.27
CA LEU A 29 -10.16 -26.47 -5.81
C LEU A 29 -10.10 -26.73 -4.30
N SER A 30 -10.09 -28.01 -3.96
CA SER A 30 -9.91 -28.54 -2.63
C SER A 30 -8.45 -28.33 -2.29
N HIS A 31 -8.23 -27.48 -1.29
CA HIS A 31 -6.96 -26.94 -0.82
C HIS A 31 -6.30 -25.91 -1.76
N THR A 32 -6.27 -24.66 -1.31
CA THR A 32 -5.31 -23.63 -1.76
C THR A 32 -3.90 -24.16 -1.57
N LEU A 33 -3.36 -24.83 -2.59
CA LEU A 33 -1.96 -25.20 -2.65
C LEU A 33 -1.15 -23.92 -2.85
N ILE A 34 -0.73 -23.32 -1.75
CA ILE A 34 0.28 -22.26 -1.74
C ILE A 34 1.62 -22.97 -1.83
N ALA A 35 2.51 -22.50 -2.71
CA ALA A 35 3.88 -22.98 -2.72
C ALA A 35 4.52 -22.60 -1.38
N LYS A 36 5.22 -23.53 -0.70
CA LYS A 36 5.91 -23.20 0.56
C LYS A 36 6.84 -22.00 0.41
N ALA A 37 7.40 -21.81 -0.79
CA ALA A 37 8.24 -20.65 -1.15
C ALA A 37 7.49 -19.31 -1.14
N ASP A 38 6.16 -19.30 -1.33
CA ASP A 38 5.35 -18.08 -1.35
C ASP A 38 4.97 -17.61 0.06
N VAL A 39 5.04 -18.48 1.08
CA VAL A 39 4.52 -18.18 2.43
C VAL A 39 5.17 -16.92 2.99
N ASP A 40 6.51 -16.86 2.98
CA ASP A 40 7.23 -15.72 3.54
C ASP A 40 6.97 -14.43 2.76
N LEU A 41 6.82 -14.53 1.43
CA LEU A 41 6.48 -13.42 0.54
C LEU A 41 5.06 -12.89 0.76
N LEU A 42 4.11 -13.76 1.10
CA LEU A 42 2.73 -13.40 1.42
C LEU A 42 2.59 -12.87 2.85
N GLU A 43 3.43 -13.33 3.79
CA GLU A 43 3.43 -12.85 5.16
C GLU A 43 4.11 -11.48 5.30
N PHE A 44 5.15 -11.17 4.51
CA PHE A 44 5.87 -9.90 4.63
C PHE A 44 4.97 -8.64 4.53
N PRO A 45 4.03 -8.54 3.56
CA PRO A 45 3.11 -7.42 3.47
C PRO A 45 2.28 -7.16 4.73
N LEU A 46 1.98 -8.19 5.55
CA LEU A 46 1.22 -8.01 6.80
C LEU A 46 1.82 -6.93 7.71
N ASN A 47 3.13 -6.68 7.65
CA ASN A 47 3.74 -5.56 8.37
C ASN A 47 3.08 -4.22 7.99
N LEU A 48 3.03 -3.93 6.68
CA LEU A 48 2.46 -2.68 6.15
C LEU A 48 0.94 -2.67 6.30
N GLU A 49 0.26 -3.78 6.05
CA GLU A 49 -1.19 -3.90 6.24
C GLU A 49 -1.62 -3.59 7.69
N PHE A 50 -0.84 -4.04 8.67
CA PHE A 50 -1.08 -3.67 10.07
C PHE A 50 -0.85 -2.18 10.30
N PHE A 51 0.19 -1.59 9.71
CA PHE A 51 0.42 -0.16 9.79
C PHE A 51 -0.80 0.60 9.29
N GLU A 52 -1.19 0.33 8.05
CA GLU A 52 -2.22 1.09 7.33
C GLU A 52 -3.58 0.92 8.00
N ALA A 53 -3.94 -0.32 8.37
CA ALA A 53 -5.16 -0.58 9.11
C ALA A 53 -5.21 0.22 10.42
N GLU A 54 -4.15 0.19 11.22
CA GLU A 54 -4.11 0.95 12.46
C GLU A 54 -4.18 2.45 12.21
N PHE A 55 -3.37 2.96 11.29
CA PHE A 55 -3.29 4.40 11.02
C PHE A 55 -4.63 4.96 10.53
N PHE A 56 -5.29 4.28 9.57
CA PHE A 56 -6.58 4.70 9.03
C PHE A 56 -7.73 4.50 10.03
N LEU A 57 -7.77 3.39 10.76
CA LEU A 57 -8.79 3.16 11.79
C LEU A 57 -8.71 4.20 12.90
N TYR A 58 -7.51 4.47 13.42
CA TYR A 58 -7.33 5.53 14.40
C TYR A 58 -7.68 6.89 13.82
N GLY A 59 -7.19 7.23 12.62
CA GLY A 59 -7.46 8.51 11.97
C GLY A 59 -8.96 8.81 11.84
N ALA A 60 -9.74 7.86 11.31
CA ALA A 60 -11.17 8.04 11.10
C ALA A 60 -12.01 7.87 12.38
N LEU A 61 -11.74 6.83 13.18
CA LEU A 61 -12.62 6.37 14.25
C LEU A 61 -12.11 6.72 15.66
N GLY A 62 -10.79 6.81 15.82
CA GLY A 62 -10.12 7.02 17.11
C GLY A 62 -9.78 5.75 17.87
N TYR A 63 -9.91 4.58 17.25
CA TYR A 63 -9.55 3.28 17.82
C TYR A 63 -9.14 2.31 16.71
N GLY A 64 -8.32 1.32 17.04
CA GLY A 64 -7.70 0.41 16.07
C GLY A 64 -8.30 -0.99 15.99
N LEU A 65 -7.49 -1.94 15.50
CA LEU A 65 -7.92 -3.33 15.27
C LEU A 65 -8.37 -4.05 16.54
N ASP A 66 -7.87 -3.65 17.72
CA ASP A 66 -8.25 -4.26 19.00
C ASP A 66 -9.75 -4.14 19.29
N LYS A 67 -10.43 -3.18 18.67
CA LYS A 67 -11.89 -3.03 18.74
C LYS A 67 -12.60 -3.50 17.47
N VAL A 68 -12.02 -3.25 16.29
CA VAL A 68 -12.69 -3.51 15.01
C VAL A 68 -12.60 -4.98 14.58
N ALA A 69 -11.43 -5.60 14.75
CA ALA A 69 -11.16 -6.97 14.32
C ALA A 69 -10.07 -7.61 15.21
N PRO A 70 -10.30 -7.78 16.52
CA PRO A 70 -9.27 -8.21 17.47
C PRO A 70 -8.67 -9.59 17.17
N ASN A 71 -9.39 -10.44 16.45
CA ASN A 71 -8.88 -11.74 16.02
C ASN A 71 -7.75 -11.63 14.99
N LEU A 72 -7.72 -10.56 14.16
CA LEU A 72 -6.70 -10.39 13.11
C LEU A 72 -5.34 -9.94 13.67
N THR A 73 -5.31 -9.33 14.87
CA THR A 73 -4.06 -8.85 15.49
C THR A 73 -3.17 -9.99 15.99
N GLN A 74 -3.73 -11.20 16.10
CA GLN A 74 -3.14 -12.37 16.76
C GLN A 74 -2.50 -12.04 18.12
N ARG A 75 -3.15 -11.17 18.90
CA ARG A 75 -2.68 -10.71 20.22
C ARG A 75 -1.37 -9.90 20.18
N GLY A 76 -1.00 -9.35 19.02
CA GLY A 76 0.11 -8.40 18.92
C GLY A 76 -0.15 -7.10 19.71
N PRO A 77 0.89 -6.38 20.14
CA PRO A 77 0.76 -5.16 20.95
C PRO A 77 0.02 -4.04 20.23
N THR A 78 -0.78 -3.26 20.96
CA THR A 78 -1.46 -2.04 20.49
C THR A 78 -0.44 -1.00 20.01
N PRO A 79 -0.70 -0.26 18.91
CA PRO A 79 0.20 0.80 18.45
C PRO A 79 0.37 1.92 19.49
N ILE A 80 1.55 2.54 19.48
CA ILE A 80 1.87 3.68 20.34
C ILE A 80 1.36 4.96 19.66
N GLY A 81 0.70 5.83 20.43
CA GLY A 81 0.48 7.23 20.06
C GLY A 81 -0.52 7.50 18.93
N ALA A 82 -1.15 6.47 18.38
CA ALA A 82 -2.21 6.59 17.38
C ALA A 82 -3.43 7.35 17.94
N LYS A 83 -4.02 8.25 17.15
CA LYS A 83 -5.10 9.14 17.59
C LYS A 83 -6.12 9.39 16.50
N LYS A 84 -7.30 9.84 16.91
CA LYS A 84 -8.29 10.40 16.00
C LYS A 84 -7.76 11.66 15.34
N ALA A 85 -7.82 11.71 14.01
CA ALA A 85 -7.43 12.87 13.24
C ALA A 85 -8.58 13.88 13.14
N ASN A 86 -8.23 15.15 13.04
CA ASN A 86 -9.17 16.23 12.77
C ASN A 86 -9.46 16.30 11.26
N LEU A 87 -10.35 15.45 10.80
CA LEU A 87 -10.77 15.33 9.40
C LEU A 87 -12.13 16.00 9.18
N ASP A 88 -12.29 16.67 8.04
CA ASP A 88 -13.62 17.08 7.58
C ASP A 88 -14.49 15.84 7.26
N PRO A 89 -15.83 15.99 7.17
CA PRO A 89 -16.72 14.85 6.99
C PRO A 89 -16.41 13.98 5.76
N PHE A 90 -15.99 14.60 4.66
CA PHE A 90 -15.71 13.89 3.41
C PHE A 90 -14.39 13.14 3.49
N THR A 91 -13.32 13.80 3.93
CA THR A 91 -12.02 13.11 4.12
C THR A 91 -12.14 11.98 5.15
N ARG A 92 -12.89 12.20 6.24
CA ARG A 92 -13.12 11.15 7.24
C ARG A 92 -13.81 9.92 6.65
N ASP A 93 -14.85 10.12 5.85
CA ASP A 93 -15.60 9.03 5.22
C ASP A 93 -14.68 8.20 4.30
N VAL A 94 -13.86 8.86 3.49
CA VAL A 94 -12.89 8.18 2.62
C VAL A 94 -11.83 7.41 3.41
N ILE A 95 -11.25 8.02 4.45
CA ILE A 95 -10.27 7.34 5.31
C ILE A 95 -10.92 6.16 6.06
N GLU A 96 -12.19 6.26 6.44
CA GLU A 96 -12.94 5.14 7.04
C GLU A 96 -13.11 3.98 6.06
N GLN A 97 -13.38 4.26 4.77
CA GLN A 97 -13.42 3.24 3.73
C GLN A 97 -12.07 2.52 3.60
N PHE A 98 -10.96 3.26 3.56
CA PHE A 98 -9.61 2.68 3.51
C PHE A 98 -9.34 1.81 4.73
N ALA A 99 -9.69 2.30 5.92
CA ALA A 99 -9.50 1.56 7.15
C ALA A 99 -10.17 0.17 7.14
N TYR A 100 -11.39 0.07 6.61
CA TYR A 100 -12.06 -1.23 6.48
C TYR A 100 -11.54 -2.08 5.31
N GLN A 101 -10.97 -1.47 4.27
CA GLN A 101 -10.28 -2.18 3.19
C GLN A 101 -9.01 -2.86 3.73
N GLU A 102 -8.20 -2.18 4.56
CA GLU A 102 -7.02 -2.78 5.19
C GLU A 102 -7.35 -3.93 6.16
N VAL A 103 -8.45 -3.81 6.91
CA VAL A 103 -8.99 -4.94 7.69
C VAL A 103 -9.32 -6.12 6.77
N GLY A 104 -9.83 -5.83 5.58
CA GLY A 104 -10.08 -6.79 4.51
C GLY A 104 -8.81 -7.45 3.97
N HIS A 105 -7.75 -6.66 3.73
CA HIS A 105 -6.45 -7.13 3.24
C HIS A 105 -5.77 -8.07 4.25
N LEU A 106 -5.68 -7.65 5.52
CA LEU A 106 -5.21 -8.51 6.63
C LEU A 106 -5.93 -9.86 6.64
N ARG A 107 -7.27 -9.83 6.57
CA ARG A 107 -8.08 -11.05 6.53
C ARG A 107 -7.87 -11.88 5.26
N ALA A 108 -7.66 -11.24 4.11
CA ALA A 108 -7.43 -11.93 2.85
C ALA A 108 -6.10 -12.69 2.88
N ILE A 109 -5.03 -12.07 3.37
CA ILE A 109 -3.72 -12.69 3.53
C ILE A 109 -3.77 -13.80 4.58
N GLN A 110 -4.34 -13.54 5.77
CA GLN A 110 -4.42 -14.52 6.86
C GLN A 110 -5.36 -15.72 6.59
N LYS A 111 -6.19 -15.66 5.53
CA LYS A 111 -6.93 -16.84 5.04
C LYS A 111 -6.05 -17.80 4.23
N VAL A 112 -4.96 -17.29 3.69
CA VAL A 112 -4.04 -18.01 2.80
C VAL A 112 -2.83 -18.48 3.60
N VAL A 113 -2.19 -17.59 4.37
CA VAL A 113 -1.05 -17.91 5.23
C VAL A 113 -1.39 -17.76 6.71
N LYS A 114 -0.57 -18.36 7.59
CA LYS A 114 -0.78 -18.26 9.04
C LYS A 114 -0.63 -16.81 9.53
N GLY A 115 0.30 -16.07 8.95
CA GLY A 115 0.65 -14.73 9.40
C GLY A 115 1.31 -14.74 10.77
N PHE A 116 1.37 -13.56 11.37
CA PHE A 116 2.03 -13.34 12.65
C PHE A 116 1.30 -12.29 13.49
N PRO A 117 1.59 -12.21 14.81
CA PRO A 117 1.11 -11.12 15.66
C PRO A 117 1.49 -9.75 15.09
N ARG A 118 0.54 -8.80 15.14
CA ARG A 118 0.76 -7.39 14.79
C ARG A 118 2.09 -6.91 15.39
N PRO A 119 3.03 -6.34 14.61
CA PRO A 119 4.25 -5.78 15.17
C PRO A 119 3.96 -4.56 16.05
N LEU A 120 4.88 -4.21 16.95
CA LEU A 120 4.75 -2.95 17.70
C LEU A 120 4.99 -1.78 16.74
N LEU A 121 3.96 -0.97 16.53
CA LEU A 121 4.01 0.22 15.70
C LEU A 121 4.11 1.47 16.57
N ASP A 122 4.92 2.45 16.15
CA ASP A 122 4.94 3.81 16.73
C ASP A 122 4.31 4.80 15.77
N LEU A 123 3.00 5.03 15.94
CA LEU A 123 2.18 5.95 15.16
C LEU A 123 2.00 7.30 15.88
N SER A 124 2.87 7.61 16.83
CA SER A 124 2.86 8.89 17.55
C SER A 124 3.20 10.05 16.63
N LYS A 125 2.69 11.24 16.95
CA LYS A 125 3.07 12.46 16.24
C LYS A 125 4.59 12.72 16.32
N GLU A 126 5.24 12.28 17.40
CA GLU A 126 6.68 12.39 17.58
C GLU A 126 7.46 11.52 16.59
N SER A 127 6.95 10.32 16.28
CA SER A 127 7.52 9.45 15.25
C SER A 127 7.39 10.08 13.86
N PHE A 128 6.20 10.53 13.48
CA PHE A 128 5.96 11.24 12.22
C PHE A 128 6.81 12.52 12.11
N ALA A 129 6.89 13.33 13.16
CA ALA A 129 7.71 14.54 13.17
C ALA A 129 9.18 14.26 12.85
N LYS A 130 9.77 13.19 13.41
CA LYS A 130 11.16 12.82 13.10
C LYS A 130 11.35 12.46 11.62
N VAL A 131 10.40 11.74 11.03
CA VAL A 131 10.45 11.37 9.60
C VAL A 131 10.32 12.61 8.73
N VAL A 132 9.38 13.51 9.06
CA VAL A 132 9.19 14.76 8.33
C VAL A 132 10.40 15.68 8.47
N ASP A 133 10.98 15.81 9.66
CA ASP A 133 12.21 16.59 9.88
C ASP A 133 13.37 16.05 9.03
N ALA A 134 13.51 14.72 8.93
CA ALA A 134 14.51 14.08 8.10
C ALA A 134 14.28 14.33 6.61
N ALA A 135 13.02 14.29 6.14
CA ALA A 135 12.67 14.56 4.75
C ALA A 135 12.94 16.02 4.36
N VAL A 136 12.52 16.96 5.21
CA VAL A 136 12.70 18.40 4.96
C VAL A 136 14.17 18.83 5.19
N GLY A 137 14.95 18.04 5.93
CA GLY A 137 16.35 18.32 6.25
C GLY A 137 16.55 19.33 7.38
N LYS A 138 15.50 19.62 8.17
CA LYS A 138 15.54 20.48 9.35
C LYS A 138 14.41 20.13 10.31
N LYS A 139 14.62 20.45 11.59
CA LYS A 139 13.57 20.35 12.62
C LYS A 139 12.47 21.40 12.37
N LEU A 140 11.24 20.96 12.20
CA LEU A 140 10.08 21.85 12.11
C LEU A 140 9.66 22.36 13.49
N SER A 141 9.11 23.59 13.52
CA SER A 141 8.55 24.20 14.72
C SER A 141 7.20 24.84 14.39
N PRO A 142 6.08 24.35 14.94
CA PRO A 142 5.97 23.18 15.82
C PRO A 142 6.35 21.87 15.11
N PRO A 143 6.56 20.76 15.82
CA PRO A 143 6.74 19.45 15.19
C PRO A 143 5.53 19.08 14.32
N PHE A 144 5.77 18.40 13.19
CA PHE A 144 4.68 17.92 12.33
C PHE A 144 3.75 16.96 13.09
N ASP A 145 2.45 17.24 13.07
CA ASP A 145 1.43 16.41 13.69
C ASP A 145 0.47 15.87 12.62
N PRO A 146 0.47 14.55 12.33
CA PRO A 146 -0.38 13.97 11.30
C PRO A 146 -1.87 14.09 11.65
N TYR A 147 -2.23 14.25 12.92
CA TYR A 147 -3.62 14.26 13.37
C TYR A 147 -4.24 15.67 13.38
N TYR A 148 -3.46 16.71 13.07
CA TYR A 148 -3.85 18.11 13.23
C TYR A 148 -4.96 18.59 12.28
N SER A 149 -4.89 18.18 11.01
CA SER A 149 -5.89 18.52 9.99
C SER A 149 -5.89 17.52 8.84
N GLY A 150 -6.92 17.56 7.98
CA GLY A 150 -7.01 16.71 6.79
C GLY A 150 -5.78 16.75 5.89
N VAL A 151 -5.19 17.92 5.62
CA VAL A 151 -3.97 18.03 4.80
C VAL A 151 -2.75 17.39 5.48
N HIS A 152 -2.59 17.56 6.79
CA HIS A 152 -1.51 16.91 7.53
C HIS A 152 -1.67 15.39 7.52
N TYR A 153 -2.90 14.94 7.71
CA TYR A 153 -3.21 13.53 7.69
C TYR A 153 -2.97 12.92 6.31
N LEU A 154 -3.44 13.56 5.23
CA LEU A 154 -3.18 13.10 3.86
C LEU A 154 -1.69 13.11 3.51
N LEU A 155 -0.92 14.11 3.96
CA LEU A 155 0.54 14.12 3.80
C LEU A 155 1.22 12.97 4.56
N ALA A 156 0.74 12.64 5.75
CA ALA A 156 1.20 11.47 6.49
C ALA A 156 0.76 10.16 5.83
N SER A 157 -0.46 10.09 5.29
CA SER A 157 -0.95 9.00 4.46
C SER A 157 -0.26 8.95 3.09
N TYR A 158 0.49 9.95 2.67
CA TYR A 158 1.35 9.86 1.49
C TYR A 158 2.72 9.29 1.84
N LEU A 159 3.13 9.33 3.12
CA LEU A 159 4.43 8.83 3.55
C LEU A 159 4.57 7.30 3.40
N ILE A 160 3.47 6.54 3.54
CA ILE A 160 3.52 5.10 3.85
C ILE A 160 2.82 4.18 2.82
N PRO A 161 1.56 4.38 2.40
CA PRO A 161 0.82 3.50 1.47
C PRO A 161 1.54 3.27 0.13
N TYR A 162 2.24 4.28 -0.38
CA TYR A 162 3.04 4.12 -1.60
C TYR A 162 4.16 3.06 -1.48
N VAL A 163 4.65 2.79 -0.26
CA VAL A 163 5.63 1.74 0.01
C VAL A 163 4.97 0.35 -0.05
N GLY A 164 3.70 0.23 0.35
CA GLY A 164 2.90 -1.00 0.26
C GLY A 164 2.71 -1.49 -1.16
N LEU A 165 2.16 -0.64 -2.03
CA LEU A 165 1.89 -1.01 -3.42
C LEU A 165 3.17 -1.35 -4.20
N THR A 166 4.27 -0.61 -3.99
CA THR A 166 5.55 -0.89 -4.66
C THR A 166 6.16 -2.21 -4.18
N GLY A 167 5.89 -2.61 -2.93
CA GLY A 167 6.21 -3.94 -2.42
C GLY A 167 5.43 -5.06 -3.11
N TYR A 168 4.15 -4.82 -3.44
CA TYR A 168 3.37 -5.79 -4.21
C TYR A 168 3.88 -5.95 -5.63
N VAL A 169 4.24 -4.87 -6.32
CA VAL A 169 4.88 -4.94 -7.65
C VAL A 169 6.16 -5.78 -7.59
N GLY A 170 7.03 -5.56 -6.59
CA GLY A 170 8.27 -6.31 -6.43
C GLY A 170 8.09 -7.77 -5.97
N THR A 171 6.95 -8.08 -5.36
CA THR A 171 6.63 -9.44 -4.88
C THR A 171 6.06 -10.32 -5.98
N ILE A 172 5.18 -9.79 -6.85
CA ILE A 172 4.45 -10.57 -7.87
C ILE A 172 5.36 -11.46 -8.73
N PRO A 173 6.50 -10.99 -9.28
CA PRO A 173 7.38 -11.82 -10.10
C PRO A 173 8.02 -12.98 -9.35
N LYS A 174 8.10 -12.91 -8.01
CA LYS A 174 8.74 -13.92 -7.15
C LYS A 174 7.78 -15.03 -6.71
N LEU A 175 6.46 -14.82 -6.86
CA LEU A 175 5.43 -15.79 -6.46
C LEU A 175 5.31 -16.92 -7.46
N GLN A 176 5.26 -18.16 -6.97
CA GLN A 176 5.17 -19.37 -7.77
C GLN A 176 3.73 -19.78 -8.04
N ALA A 177 2.87 -19.76 -7.01
CA ALA A 177 1.50 -20.26 -7.12
C ALA A 177 0.58 -19.22 -7.78
N PRO A 178 -0.26 -19.63 -8.76
CA PRO A 178 -1.24 -18.74 -9.37
C PRO A 178 -2.21 -18.10 -8.36
N THR A 179 -2.55 -18.83 -7.29
CA THR A 179 -3.40 -18.34 -6.19
C THR A 179 -2.73 -17.19 -5.42
N SER A 180 -1.43 -17.31 -5.12
CA SER A 180 -0.64 -16.25 -4.50
C SER A 180 -0.57 -15.02 -5.39
N ARG A 181 -0.25 -15.20 -6.69
CA ARG A 181 -0.24 -14.09 -7.66
C ARG A 181 -1.59 -13.40 -7.77
N ARG A 182 -2.69 -14.17 -7.78
CA ARG A 182 -4.05 -13.62 -7.83
C ARG A 182 -4.41 -12.83 -6.58
N LEU A 183 -3.99 -13.30 -5.40
CA LEU A 183 -4.19 -12.56 -4.14
C LEU A 183 -3.42 -11.23 -4.20
N VAL A 184 -2.11 -11.29 -4.44
CA VAL A 184 -1.25 -10.10 -4.42
C VAL A 184 -1.62 -9.09 -5.49
N ALA A 185 -1.92 -9.54 -6.72
CA ALA A 185 -2.40 -8.64 -7.77
C ALA A 185 -3.77 -8.00 -7.43
N GLY A 186 -4.61 -8.70 -6.66
CA GLY A 186 -5.87 -8.17 -6.17
C GLY A 186 -5.68 -7.07 -5.14
N LEU A 187 -4.75 -7.27 -4.19
CA LEU A 187 -4.37 -6.28 -3.18
C LEU A 187 -3.75 -5.04 -3.85
N LEU A 188 -2.78 -5.25 -4.74
CA LEU A 188 -2.15 -4.18 -5.54
C LEU A 188 -3.18 -3.26 -6.22
N GLY A 189 -4.26 -3.82 -6.76
CA GLY A 189 -5.30 -3.04 -7.43
C GLY A 189 -6.05 -2.08 -6.49
N VAL A 190 -6.32 -2.50 -5.25
CA VAL A 190 -7.00 -1.66 -4.24
C VAL A 190 -6.04 -0.61 -3.69
N GLU A 191 -4.83 -1.03 -3.32
CA GLU A 191 -3.74 -0.16 -2.85
C GLU A 191 -3.41 0.97 -3.83
N SER A 192 -3.32 0.63 -5.12
CA SER A 192 -3.08 1.62 -6.17
C SER A 192 -4.23 2.63 -6.27
N GLY A 193 -5.47 2.19 -6.02
CA GLY A 193 -6.63 3.08 -5.98
C GLY A 193 -6.61 4.01 -4.77
N GLN A 194 -6.19 3.52 -3.60
CA GLN A 194 -6.05 4.33 -2.38
C GLN A 194 -4.96 5.38 -2.53
N ASP A 195 -3.78 5.01 -3.05
CA ASP A 195 -2.71 5.96 -3.37
C ASP A 195 -3.18 7.03 -4.38
N ALA A 196 -3.87 6.63 -5.45
CA ALA A 196 -4.42 7.57 -6.43
C ALA A 196 -5.40 8.58 -5.82
N VAL A 197 -6.26 8.15 -4.89
CA VAL A 197 -7.20 9.04 -4.18
C VAL A 197 -6.45 10.00 -3.26
N ILE A 198 -5.48 9.52 -2.48
CA ILE A 198 -4.65 10.36 -1.60
C ILE A 198 -3.89 11.40 -2.44
N ARG A 199 -3.23 10.94 -3.51
CA ARG A 199 -2.49 11.81 -4.43
C ARG A 199 -3.41 12.83 -5.09
N ALA A 200 -4.61 12.45 -5.53
CA ALA A 200 -5.56 13.39 -6.12
C ALA A 200 -5.98 14.50 -5.13
N TYR A 201 -6.27 14.15 -3.87
CA TYR A 201 -6.66 15.15 -2.86
C TYR A 201 -5.50 16.08 -2.53
N LEU A 202 -4.28 15.55 -2.42
CA LEU A 202 -3.10 16.38 -2.22
C LEU A 202 -2.79 17.23 -3.46
N TYR A 203 -3.02 16.70 -4.67
CA TYR A 203 -2.77 17.39 -5.93
C TYR A 203 -3.69 18.60 -6.12
N GLU A 204 -4.98 18.48 -5.74
CA GLU A 204 -5.90 19.62 -5.67
C GLU A 204 -5.35 20.74 -4.76
N HIS A 205 -4.61 20.35 -3.72
CA HIS A 205 -3.99 21.26 -2.76
C HIS A 205 -2.51 21.54 -3.03
N ALA A 206 -1.95 21.14 -4.17
CA ALA A 206 -0.50 21.10 -4.41
C ALA A 206 0.22 22.42 -4.10
N HIS A 207 -0.41 23.56 -4.40
CA HIS A 207 0.16 24.90 -4.20
C HIS A 207 -0.24 25.55 -2.86
N LYS A 208 -1.09 24.89 -2.06
CA LYS A 208 -1.45 25.37 -0.72
C LYS A 208 -0.23 25.31 0.19
N ILE A 209 0.02 26.41 0.91
CA ILE A 209 1.02 26.45 1.97
C ILE A 209 0.47 25.73 3.20
N VAL A 210 1.25 24.79 3.73
CA VAL A 210 0.94 24.11 4.99
C VAL A 210 1.47 24.96 6.13
N GLU A 211 0.56 25.73 6.73
CA GLU A 211 0.88 26.57 7.89
C GLU A 211 1.18 25.71 9.12
N PRO A 212 2.15 26.09 9.96
CA PRO A 212 2.96 27.32 9.90
C PRO A 212 4.33 27.15 9.21
N TYR A 213 4.54 26.08 8.42
CA TYR A 213 5.86 25.71 7.94
C TYR A 213 6.38 26.56 6.78
N GLY A 214 5.50 27.25 6.07
CA GLY A 214 5.85 27.97 4.84
C GLY A 214 6.26 27.04 3.68
N ILE A 215 5.86 25.77 3.73
CA ILE A 215 6.17 24.74 2.73
C ILE A 215 4.86 24.33 2.05
N SER A 216 4.84 24.25 0.72
CA SER A 216 3.64 23.81 -0.01
C SER A 216 3.42 22.30 0.10
N VAL A 217 2.18 21.86 -0.14
CA VAL A 217 1.85 20.43 -0.22
C VAL A 217 2.72 19.70 -1.26
N ALA A 218 2.92 20.30 -2.44
CA ALA A 218 3.81 19.74 -3.46
C ALA A 218 5.25 19.58 -2.95
N GLN A 219 5.80 20.61 -2.28
CA GLN A 219 7.15 20.53 -1.73
C GLN A 219 7.29 19.43 -0.68
N PHE A 220 6.31 19.31 0.24
CA PHE A 220 6.29 18.18 1.18
C PHE A 220 6.27 16.84 0.46
N SER A 221 5.43 16.67 -0.57
CA SER A 221 5.36 15.42 -1.33
C SER A 221 6.71 15.08 -1.99
N ASN A 222 7.40 16.05 -2.58
CA ASN A 222 8.71 15.84 -3.18
C ASN A 222 9.75 15.46 -2.12
N TYR A 223 9.79 16.14 -0.97
CA TYR A 223 10.69 15.79 0.13
C TYR A 223 10.45 14.37 0.64
N PHE A 224 9.20 13.92 0.68
CA PHE A 224 8.84 12.57 1.12
C PHE A 224 9.28 11.51 0.11
N SER A 225 9.07 11.72 -1.19
CA SER A 225 9.57 10.83 -2.24
C SER A 225 11.10 10.77 -2.25
N ASP A 226 11.77 11.93 -2.13
CA ASP A 226 13.23 12.01 -2.07
C ASP A 226 13.80 11.26 -0.86
N LEU A 227 13.16 11.38 0.31
CA LEU A 227 13.54 10.64 1.50
C LEU A 227 13.40 9.12 1.27
N ARG A 228 12.28 8.65 0.71
CA ARG A 228 12.07 7.22 0.44
C ARG A 228 13.10 6.67 -0.54
N ASN A 229 13.38 7.40 -1.61
CA ASN A 229 14.42 7.03 -2.58
C ASN A 229 15.79 6.94 -1.92
N LYS A 230 16.14 7.92 -1.08
CA LYS A 230 17.39 7.92 -0.31
C LYS A 230 17.49 6.74 0.66
N LEU A 231 16.42 6.41 1.39
CA LEU A 231 16.42 5.32 2.36
C LEU A 231 16.42 3.94 1.69
N GLY A 232 15.85 3.81 0.49
CA GLY A 232 15.84 2.56 -0.27
C GLY A 232 17.20 2.15 -0.85
N HIS A 233 18.03 3.13 -1.24
CA HIS A 233 19.35 2.98 -1.90
C HIS A 233 19.35 2.41 -3.32
N GLU A 234 18.20 2.19 -3.97
CA GLU A 234 18.12 1.68 -5.35
C GLU A 234 17.57 2.69 -6.37
N GLY A 235 17.92 3.97 -6.20
CA GLY A 235 17.57 5.02 -7.16
C GLY A 235 16.15 5.58 -6.97
N VAL A 236 15.56 6.06 -8.07
CA VAL A 236 14.23 6.69 -8.06
C VAL A 236 13.17 5.59 -8.17
N LYS A 237 12.41 5.42 -7.09
CA LYS A 237 11.27 4.49 -7.02
C LYS A 237 10.01 5.16 -6.50
N ASP A 238 9.98 6.49 -6.64
CA ASP A 238 8.88 7.36 -6.26
C ASP A 238 9.15 8.79 -6.69
N GLU A 239 8.09 9.54 -6.91
CA GLU A 239 8.10 10.93 -7.30
C GLU A 239 6.98 11.71 -6.62
N GLY A 240 7.28 12.97 -6.29
CA GLY A 240 6.33 13.91 -5.70
C GLY A 240 5.21 14.30 -6.66
N LEU A 241 4.23 15.06 -6.18
CA LEU A 241 3.05 15.49 -6.93
C LEU A 241 3.36 16.52 -8.03
N TRP A 242 4.52 17.17 -7.95
CA TRP A 242 4.94 18.20 -8.88
C TRP A 242 6.44 18.04 -9.22
N VAL A 243 6.72 17.60 -10.44
CA VAL A 243 8.07 17.24 -10.90
C VAL A 243 8.57 18.21 -11.97
N ARG A 244 9.83 18.07 -12.40
CA ARG A 244 10.30 18.81 -13.58
C ARG A 244 9.57 18.28 -14.80
N LYS A 245 9.40 19.13 -15.82
CA LYS A 245 8.67 18.75 -17.04
C LYS A 245 9.29 17.53 -17.73
N SER A 246 10.62 17.38 -17.65
CA SER A 246 11.37 16.24 -18.19
C SER A 246 11.17 14.94 -17.42
N GLU A 247 10.71 15.01 -16.18
CA GLU A 247 10.48 13.85 -15.30
C GLU A 247 9.02 13.40 -15.36
N GLY A 248 8.07 14.32 -15.57
CA GLY A 248 6.66 13.95 -15.71
C GLY A 248 6.37 13.20 -17.01
N ALA A 249 5.17 12.60 -17.09
CA ALA A 249 4.75 11.72 -18.18
C ALA A 249 5.16 12.23 -19.57
N GLU A 250 5.84 11.35 -20.33
CA GLU A 250 6.34 11.61 -21.69
C GLU A 250 7.29 12.83 -21.81
N GLY A 251 7.83 13.33 -20.69
CA GLY A 251 8.61 14.57 -20.64
C GLY A 251 7.79 15.82 -20.99
N LYS A 252 6.45 15.75 -20.86
CA LYS A 252 5.52 16.77 -21.41
C LYS A 252 4.77 17.55 -20.35
N ILE A 253 4.70 17.09 -19.11
CA ILE A 253 3.89 17.70 -18.05
C ILE A 253 4.64 17.73 -16.72
N LYS A 254 4.24 18.63 -15.80
CA LYS A 254 4.83 18.73 -14.45
C LYS A 254 3.98 18.09 -13.35
N GLY A 255 2.68 18.00 -13.57
CA GLY A 255 1.76 17.36 -12.63
C GLY A 255 1.96 15.86 -12.62
N ASN A 256 1.99 15.26 -11.43
CA ASN A 256 2.33 13.86 -11.24
C ASN A 256 1.40 13.18 -10.23
N ALA A 257 0.12 13.14 -10.59
CA ALA A 257 -0.93 12.57 -9.75
C ALA A 257 -0.79 11.04 -9.57
N LEU A 258 -0.07 10.37 -10.47
CA LEU A 258 0.28 8.95 -10.40
C LEU A 258 1.77 8.84 -10.70
N ALA A 259 2.55 8.25 -9.80
CA ALA A 259 3.98 8.05 -10.02
C ALA A 259 4.26 6.70 -10.67
N GLY A 260 5.04 6.71 -11.75
CA GLY A 260 5.53 5.53 -12.46
C GLY A 260 6.88 5.84 -13.10
N ASP A 261 7.50 4.81 -13.67
CA ASP A 261 8.76 4.95 -14.42
C ASP A 261 8.56 5.67 -15.77
N ALA A 262 9.59 5.65 -16.61
CA ALA A 262 9.54 6.30 -17.92
C ALA A 262 8.41 5.78 -18.83
N ASP A 263 7.95 4.54 -18.62
CA ASP A 263 6.86 3.91 -19.35
C ASP A 263 5.52 3.98 -18.56
N SER A 264 5.48 4.78 -17.48
CA SER A 264 4.36 4.88 -16.54
C SER A 264 3.99 3.54 -15.87
N VAL A 265 4.97 2.64 -15.73
CA VAL A 265 4.82 1.39 -14.97
C VAL A 265 5.12 1.69 -13.50
N ALA A 266 4.33 1.11 -12.59
CA ALA A 266 4.54 1.28 -11.17
C ALA A 266 5.91 0.72 -10.75
N TYR A 267 6.63 1.47 -9.91
CA TYR A 267 7.93 1.04 -9.38
C TYR A 267 7.80 -0.19 -8.47
N ASP A 268 8.89 -0.96 -8.37
CA ASP A 268 8.99 -2.10 -7.48
C ASP A 268 9.95 -1.83 -6.31
N ARG A 269 9.62 -2.31 -5.11
CA ARG A 269 10.55 -2.36 -3.98
C ARG A 269 10.71 -3.78 -3.48
N THR A 270 11.93 -4.10 -3.08
CA THR A 270 12.29 -5.29 -2.31
C THR A 270 11.86 -5.14 -0.86
N ALA A 271 11.84 -6.27 -0.12
CA ALA A 271 11.52 -6.25 1.29
C ALA A 271 12.53 -5.43 2.09
N GLU A 272 13.81 -5.53 1.73
CA GLU A 272 14.92 -4.80 2.34
C GLU A 272 14.72 -3.29 2.19
N GLU A 273 14.44 -2.82 0.97
CA GLU A 273 14.15 -1.39 0.73
C GLU A 273 12.97 -0.89 1.56
N ILE A 274 11.91 -1.69 1.65
CA ILE A 274 10.74 -1.36 2.47
C ILE A 274 11.13 -1.23 3.94
N LEU A 275 11.87 -2.20 4.49
CA LEU A 275 12.34 -2.17 5.89
C LEU A 275 13.19 -0.93 6.18
N ARG A 276 14.16 -0.63 5.31
CA ARG A 276 15.01 0.57 5.42
C ARG A 276 14.19 1.86 5.49
N VAL A 277 13.14 1.96 4.67
CA VAL A 277 12.22 3.10 4.62
C VAL A 277 11.38 3.18 5.89
N VAL A 278 10.68 2.11 6.26
CA VAL A 278 9.74 2.15 7.41
C VAL A 278 10.43 2.21 8.77
N TYR A 279 11.69 1.77 8.84
CA TYR A 279 12.55 1.97 10.02
C TYR A 279 13.13 3.38 10.09
N GLY A 280 13.11 4.13 8.97
CA GLY A 280 13.69 5.47 8.87
C GLY A 280 15.21 5.52 9.02
N SER A 281 15.87 4.36 9.03
CA SER A 281 17.31 4.22 9.30
C SER A 281 18.14 4.14 8.02
N GLY A 282 17.52 3.75 6.89
CA GLY A 282 18.24 3.41 5.68
C GLY A 282 18.98 2.07 5.80
N ASP A 283 18.67 1.26 6.82
CA ASP A 283 19.32 -0.02 7.12
C ASP A 283 18.29 -1.01 7.69
N GLU A 284 18.01 -2.08 6.94
CA GLU A 284 17.05 -3.15 7.24
C GLU A 284 17.42 -3.94 8.51
N HIS A 285 18.65 -3.81 8.99
CA HIS A 285 19.13 -4.44 10.23
C HIS A 285 18.94 -3.53 11.45
N LYS A 286 18.57 -2.26 11.25
CA LYS A 286 18.42 -1.26 12.32
C LYS A 286 16.96 -0.81 12.45
N PRO A 287 16.15 -1.51 13.27
CA PRO A 287 14.77 -1.12 13.52
C PRO A 287 14.69 0.24 14.21
N GLY A 288 13.59 0.94 13.99
CA GLY A 288 13.39 2.32 14.41
C GLY A 288 12.13 2.89 13.77
N GLY A 289 12.03 4.23 13.78
CA GLY A 289 10.91 4.93 13.14
C GLY A 289 9.56 4.37 13.57
N PHE A 290 8.78 3.91 12.59
CA PHE A 290 7.44 3.36 12.83
C PHE A 290 7.44 1.93 13.39
N TYR A 291 8.58 1.23 13.35
CA TYR A 291 8.74 -0.14 13.85
C TYR A 291 9.87 -0.19 14.88
N PRO A 292 9.65 0.33 16.11
CA PRO A 292 10.69 0.41 17.15
C PRO A 292 11.30 -0.95 17.54
N LYS A 293 10.62 -2.07 17.26
CA LYS A 293 11.11 -3.44 17.51
C LYS A 293 11.28 -4.27 16.24
N GLY A 294 11.24 -3.61 15.08
CA GLY A 294 11.27 -4.22 13.76
C GLY A 294 9.95 -4.88 13.34
N GLY A 295 9.88 -5.22 12.06
CA GLY A 295 8.81 -6.02 11.48
C GLY A 295 8.84 -7.48 11.95
N ASN A 296 7.77 -8.19 11.63
CA ASN A 296 7.56 -9.60 11.89
C ASN A 296 7.55 -10.44 10.60
N GLY A 297 7.51 -11.76 10.75
CA GLY A 297 7.65 -12.72 9.65
C GLY A 297 9.11 -13.07 9.37
N ASN A 298 9.33 -14.16 8.64
CA ASN A 298 10.67 -14.71 8.44
C ASN A 298 11.61 -13.71 7.75
N ILE A 299 11.15 -13.01 6.70
CA ILE A 299 11.96 -12.02 5.96
C ILE A 299 12.37 -10.84 6.85
N ALA A 300 11.44 -10.24 7.60
CA ALA A 300 11.80 -9.09 8.43
C ALA A 300 12.66 -9.50 9.63
N ARG A 301 12.40 -10.66 10.23
CA ARG A 301 13.14 -11.16 11.38
C ARG A 301 14.54 -11.67 11.02
N SER A 302 14.78 -12.16 9.80
CA SER A 302 16.11 -12.63 9.39
C SER A 302 17.16 -11.52 9.35
N HIS A 303 16.76 -10.25 9.25
CA HIS A 303 17.67 -9.09 9.27
C HIS A 303 17.97 -8.56 10.68
N LEU A 304 17.30 -9.07 11.72
CA LEU A 304 17.44 -8.57 13.09
C LEU A 304 18.32 -9.46 13.98
N HIS A 305 18.95 -10.48 13.39
CA HIS A 305 19.68 -11.54 14.08
C HIS A 305 21.03 -11.83 13.43
#